data_AF-A0A0D6M5L8-F1
#
_entry.id   AF-A0A0D6M5L8-F1
#
_cell.length_a   1.000
_cell.length_b   1.000
_cell.length_c   1.000
_cell.angle_alpha   90.00
_cell.angle_beta   90.00
_cell.angle_gamma   90.00
#
_symmetry.space_group_name_H-M   'P 1'
#
loop_
_entity.id
_entity.type
_entity.pdbx_description
1 polymer ?
#
loop_
_entity_poly.entity_id
_entity_poly.type
_entity_poly.pdbx_seq_one_letter_code
_entity_poly.pdbx_strand_id
1 'polypeptide(L)'
;MACERDEHLEQAILARYVAIHRVPVKTRDFARGIRYCPKCKCIKPDRAHHCSICGQCVLKFDHHCPWVNNCVNFYNYKFFLLFLG
;
A
#
# COMPACT_ATOMS: atom_id res chain seq x y z
N MET A 1 -24.47 5.14 16.86
CA MET A 1 -24.86 4.83 15.47
C MET A 1 -23.62 4.89 14.60
N ALA A 2 -22.97 3.77 14.36
CA ALA A 2 -21.91 3.72 13.34
C ALA A 2 -22.60 3.81 11.98
N CYS A 3 -22.29 4.84 11.19
CA CYS A 3 -22.63 4.87 9.79
C CYS A 3 -22.01 3.62 9.16
N GLU A 4 -22.85 2.72 8.63
CA GLU A 4 -22.37 1.55 7.89
C GLU A 4 -21.45 2.06 6.79
N ARG A 5 -20.19 1.59 6.80
CA ARG A 5 -19.24 1.96 5.75
C ARG A 5 -19.72 1.31 4.46
N ASP A 6 -20.34 2.11 3.60
CA ASP A 6 -20.64 1.67 2.24
C ASP A 6 -19.33 1.61 1.45
N GLU A 7 -18.79 0.40 1.33
CA GLU A 7 -17.56 0.12 0.59
C GLU A 7 -17.67 0.58 -0.88
N HIS A 8 -18.87 0.55 -1.47
CA HIS A 8 -19.08 1.03 -2.84
C HIS A 8 -18.96 2.55 -2.92
N LEU A 9 -19.55 3.27 -1.96
CA LEU A 9 -19.42 4.73 -1.87
C LEU A 9 -17.96 5.14 -1.65
N GLU A 10 -17.24 4.48 -0.74
CA GLU A 10 -15.82 4.73 -0.49
C GLU A 10 -14.99 4.52 -1.78
N GLN A 11 -15.22 3.42 -2.50
CA GLN A 11 -14.54 3.16 -3.76
C GLN A 11 -14.88 4.17 -4.85
N ALA A 12 -16.13 4.62 -4.95
CA ALA A 12 -16.54 5.64 -5.91
C ALA A 12 -15.82 6.98 -5.65
N ILE A 13 -15.69 7.38 -4.37
CA ILE A 13 -14.97 8.59 -3.97
C ILE A 13 -13.48 8.48 -4.32
N LEU A 14 -12.84 7.35 -3.99
CA LEU A 14 -11.43 7.12 -4.31
C LEU A 14 -11.18 7.13 -5.82
N ALA A 15 -12.04 6.47 -6.60
CA ALA A 15 -11.93 6.43 -8.06
C ALA A 15 -12.05 7.83 -8.67
N ARG A 16 -13.01 8.64 -8.20
CA ARG A 16 -13.18 10.04 -8.62
C ARG A 16 -11.96 10.88 -8.27
N TYR A 17 -11.40 10.73 -7.06
CA TYR A 17 -10.20 11.45 -6.64
C TYR A 17 -9.00 11.13 -7.54
N VAL A 18 -8.75 9.84 -7.81
CA VAL A 18 -7.66 9.38 -8.69
C VAL A 18 -7.79 9.96 -10.10
N ALA A 19 -9.02 9.99 -10.65
CA ALA A 19 -9.28 10.53 -11.98
C ALA A 19 -9.05 12.04 -12.07
N ILE A 20 -9.62 12.83 -11.14
CA ILE A 20 -9.50 14.30 -11.12
C ILE A 20 -8.05 14.73 -10.95
N HIS A 21 -7.33 14.10 -10.02
CA HIS A 21 -5.95 14.48 -9.69
C HIS A 21 -4.90 13.75 -10.53
N ARG A 22 -5.33 12.92 -11.50
CA ARG A 22 -4.43 12.12 -12.37
C ARG A 22 -3.38 11.35 -11.57
N VAL A 23 -3.79 10.76 -10.44
CA VAL A 23 -2.88 10.01 -9.56
C VAL A 23 -2.38 8.77 -10.33
N PRO A 24 -1.05 8.56 -10.45
CA PRO A 24 -0.49 7.52 -11.33
C PRO A 24 -0.52 6.13 -10.66
N VAL A 25 -1.69 5.59 -10.34
CA VAL A 25 -1.88 4.26 -9.74
C VAL A 25 -2.50 3.28 -10.74
N LYS A 26 -1.75 2.24 -11.11
CA LYS A 26 -2.17 1.21 -12.08
C LYS A 26 -2.71 -0.04 -11.40
N THR A 27 -2.17 -0.39 -10.24
CA THR A 27 -2.52 -1.60 -9.49
C THR A 27 -3.90 -1.45 -8.87
N ARG A 28 -4.72 -2.50 -9.00
CA ARG A 28 -6.03 -2.61 -8.39
C ARG A 28 -6.06 -3.77 -7.40
N ASP A 29 -7.05 -3.82 -6.52
CA ASP A 29 -7.32 -5.01 -5.72
C ASP A 29 -8.04 -6.10 -6.55
N PHE A 30 -8.42 -7.20 -5.91
CA PHE A 30 -9.13 -8.30 -6.55
C PHE A 30 -10.51 -7.92 -7.09
N ALA A 31 -11.19 -6.96 -6.46
CA ALA A 31 -12.47 -6.41 -6.91
C ALA A 31 -12.30 -5.30 -7.97
N ARG A 32 -11.08 -5.10 -8.47
CA ARG A 32 -10.69 -4.04 -9.40
C ARG A 32 -10.84 -2.61 -8.83
N GLY A 33 -10.89 -2.48 -7.51
CA GLY A 33 -10.97 -1.22 -6.78
C GLY A 33 -9.61 -0.52 -6.60
N ILE A 34 -9.67 0.74 -6.15
CA ILE A 34 -8.49 1.52 -5.77
C ILE A 34 -7.97 0.98 -4.45
N ARG A 35 -6.69 0.58 -4.44
CA ARG A 35 -6.05 0.07 -3.23
C ARG A 35 -5.85 1.19 -2.22
N TYR A 36 -6.57 1.14 -1.11
CA TYR A 36 -6.46 2.11 -0.01
C TYR A 36 -5.94 1.44 1.27
N CYS A 37 -5.23 2.19 2.09
CA CYS A 37 -4.83 1.75 3.42
C CYS A 37 -5.66 2.50 4.48
N PRO A 38 -6.57 1.84 5.21
CA PRO A 38 -7.36 2.51 6.24
C PRO A 38 -6.52 2.95 7.44
N LYS A 39 -5.45 2.20 7.77
CA LYS A 39 -4.55 2.52 8.88
C LYS A 39 -3.71 3.78 8.61
N CYS A 40 -3.13 3.88 7.42
CA CYS A 40 -2.30 5.01 7.02
C CYS A 40 -3.09 6.15 6.35
N LYS A 41 -4.38 5.95 6.08
CA LYS A 41 -5.28 6.89 5.41
C LYS A 41 -4.76 7.40 4.06
N CYS A 42 -4.23 6.49 3.24
CA CYS A 42 -3.64 6.83 1.95
C CYS A 42 -4.00 5.82 0.86
N ILE A 43 -4.06 6.32 -0.38
CA ILE A 43 -4.09 5.46 -1.57
C ILE A 43 -2.71 4.79 -1.68
N LYS A 44 -2.69 3.46 -1.70
CA LYS A 44 -1.44 2.69 -1.77
C LYS A 44 -0.81 2.89 -3.15
N PRO A 45 0.42 3.41 -3.25
CA PRO A 45 1.16 3.41 -4.50
C PRO A 45 1.31 2.01 -5.08
N ASP A 46 1.62 1.91 -6.36
CA ASP A 46 1.83 0.63 -7.01
C ASP A 46 2.91 -0.19 -6.29
N ARG A 47 2.61 -1.48 -6.09
CA ARG A 47 3.45 -2.43 -5.32
C ARG A 47 3.69 -2.09 -3.84
N ALA A 48 3.07 -1.04 -3.30
CA ALA A 48 3.17 -0.75 -1.87
C ALA A 48 2.19 -1.61 -1.05
N HIS A 49 2.61 -2.01 0.15
CA HIS A 49 1.78 -2.74 1.12
C HIS A 49 2.00 -2.20 2.54
N HIS A 50 1.01 -2.38 3.42
CA HIS A 50 1.13 -1.98 4.82
C HIS A 50 1.82 -3.09 5.62
N CYS A 51 2.95 -2.78 6.23
CA CYS A 51 3.57 -3.68 7.19
C CYS A 51 2.95 -3.42 8.57
N SER A 52 2.27 -4.42 9.15
CA SER A 52 1.68 -4.32 10.48
C SER A 52 2.73 -4.18 11.59
N ILE A 53 3.92 -4.75 11.40
CA ILE A 53 5.02 -4.68 12.37
C ILE A 53 5.62 -3.28 12.42
N CYS A 54 5.92 -2.69 11.26
CA CYS A 54 6.45 -1.31 11.18
C CYS A 54 5.37 -0.22 11.26
N GLY A 55 4.09 -0.59 11.29
CA GLY A 55 2.96 0.34 11.40
C GLY A 55 2.76 1.29 10.22
N GLN A 56 3.32 1.00 9.04
CA GLN A 56 3.36 1.93 7.91
C GLN A 56 3.23 1.24 6.55
N CYS A 57 2.77 2.01 5.56
CA CYS A 57 2.83 1.60 4.15
C CYS A 57 4.25 1.71 3.62
N VAL A 58 4.73 0.62 3.01
CA VAL A 58 6.09 0.46 2.54
C VAL A 58 6.07 0.31 1.01
N LEU A 59 6.89 1.10 0.31
CA LEU A 59 6.98 1.09 -1.15
C LEU A 59 7.67 -0.18 -1.65
N LYS A 60 7.14 -0.80 -2.71
CA LYS A 60 7.65 -2.07 -3.26
C LYS A 60 7.96 -3.07 -2.13
N PHE A 61 6.99 -3.25 -1.24
CA PHE A 61 7.13 -4.09 -0.06
C PHE A 61 7.38 -5.53 -0.50
N ASP A 62 8.48 -6.11 -0.02
CA ASP A 62 8.82 -7.51 -0.21
C ASP A 62 8.43 -8.30 1.04
N HIS A 63 9.08 -8.01 2.17
CA HIS A 63 8.73 -8.57 3.48
C HIS A 63 9.25 -7.71 4.64
N HIS A 64 8.78 -7.99 5.86
CA HIS A 64 9.46 -7.54 7.07
C HIS A 64 10.42 -8.64 7.51
N CYS A 65 11.71 -8.33 7.61
CA CYS A 65 12.74 -9.31 7.95
C CYS A 65 13.15 -9.13 9.42
N PRO A 66 12.89 -10.12 10.29
CA PRO A 66 13.29 -10.03 11.70
C PRO A 66 14.81 -9.92 11.88
N TRP A 67 15.58 -10.53 10.98
CA TRP A 67 17.05 -10.59 11.08
C TRP A 67 17.75 -9.25 10.86
N VAL A 68 17.16 -8.36 10.07
CA VAL A 68 17.64 -6.98 9.89
C VAL A 68 16.75 -5.97 10.62
N ASN A 69 15.78 -6.45 11.41
CA ASN A 69 14.78 -5.67 12.14
C ASN A 69 14.18 -4.52 11.31
N ASN A 70 13.91 -4.79 10.03
CA ASN A 70 13.47 -3.77 9.08
C ASN A 70 12.71 -4.41 7.90
N CYS A 71 11.89 -3.61 7.22
CA CYS A 71 11.28 -4.02 5.96
C CYS A 71 12.30 -4.06 4.83
N VAL A 72 12.28 -5.14 4.06
CA VAL A 72 12.89 -5.23 2.74
C VAL A 72 11.92 -4.63 1.73
N ASN A 73 12.36 -3.59 1.04
CA ASN A 73 11.51 -2.69 0.28
C ASN A 73 12.25 -1.99 -0.85
N PHE A 74 11.59 -1.07 -1.56
CA PHE A 74 12.16 -0.33 -2.69
C PHE A 74 13.59 0.20 -2.45
N TYR A 75 13.83 0.83 -1.30
CA TYR A 75 15.08 1.55 -1.03
C TYR A 75 16.24 0.64 -0.69
N ASN A 76 15.97 -0.55 -0.13
CA ASN A 76 17.02 -1.44 0.38
C ASN A 76 17.01 -2.85 -0.23
N TYR A 77 16.12 -3.15 -1.16
CA TYR A 77 16.03 -4.46 -1.82
C TYR A 77 17.37 -4.90 -2.41
N LYS A 78 18.09 -3.99 -3.10
CA LYS A 78 19.42 -4.29 -3.65
C LYS A 78 20.43 -4.65 -2.57
N PHE A 79 20.48 -3.88 -1.48
CA PHE A 79 21.41 -4.13 -0.37
C PHE A 79 21.08 -5.45 0.33
N PHE A 80 19.79 -5.77 0.48
CA PHE A 80 19.36 -7.04 1.03
C PHE A 80 19.80 -8.23 0.17
N LEU A 81 19.70 -8.13 -1.16
CA LEU A 81 20.22 -9.19 -2.05
C LEU A 81 21.74 -9.36 -1.91
N LEU A 82 22.51 -8.27 -1.88
CA LEU A 82 23.97 -8.34 -1.69
C LEU A 82 24.36 -8.88 -0.31
N PHE A 83 23.52 -8.69 0.71
CA PHE A 83 23.72 -9.29 2.03
C PHE A 83 23.55 -10.83 2.01
N LEU A 84 22.73 -11.36 1.10
CA LEU A 84 22.53 -12.81 0.95
C LEU A 84 23.62 -13.51 0.13
N GLY A 85 24.31 -12.79 -0.76
CA GLY A 85 25.39 -13.33 -1.61
C GLY A 85 25.46 -12.70 -2.99
#